data_AF-A0A7C9CUD7-F1
#
_entry.id   AF-A0A7C9CUD7-F1
#
_cell.length_a   1.000
_cell.length_b   1.000
_cell.length_c   1.000
_cell.angle_alpha   90.00
_cell.angle_beta   90.00
_cell.angle_gamma   90.00
#
_symmetry.space_group_name_H-M   'P 1'
#
loop_
_entity.id
_entity.type
_entity.pdbx_description
1 polymer ?
#
loop_
_entity_poly.entity_id
_entity_poly.type
_entity_poly.pdbx_seq_one_letter_code
_entity_poly.pdbx_strand_id
1 'polypeptide(L)'
;DVANEAAIALAKFASPENFLCREHSKAIIEFNGVPPLMRLVQAKERTHAHDLALLCYLAINASNHQGLEQAKVAAALEAAEGIVSPQQVHLRELINKAIRRLNLYRRQPSPRK
;
A
#
# COMPACT_ATOMS: atom_id res chain seq x y z
N ASP A 1 16.59 11.16 -2.79
CA ASP A 1 17.08 9.77 -2.86
C ASP A 1 16.34 9.07 -3.99
N VAL A 2 17.02 8.23 -4.78
CA VAL A 2 16.43 7.46 -5.87
C VAL A 2 15.23 6.63 -5.39
N ALA A 3 15.31 6.05 -4.18
CA ALA A 3 14.21 5.27 -3.61
C ALA A 3 12.95 6.12 -3.36
N ASN A 4 13.13 7.32 -2.80
CA ASN A 4 12.02 8.24 -2.53
C ASN A 4 11.40 8.77 -3.83
N GLU A 5 12.22 9.16 -4.80
CA GLU A 5 11.70 9.63 -6.11
C GLU A 5 10.95 8.51 -6.84
N ALA A 6 11.44 7.27 -6.76
CA ALA A 6 10.72 6.11 -7.29
C ALA A 6 9.37 5.91 -6.59
N ALA A 7 9.33 5.97 -5.25
CA ALA A 7 8.07 5.83 -4.50
C ALA A 7 7.07 6.94 -4.85
N ILE A 8 7.51 8.20 -4.95
CA ILE A 8 6.67 9.33 -5.35
C ILE A 8 6.12 9.14 -6.78
N ALA A 9 6.96 8.72 -7.72
CA ALA A 9 6.53 8.47 -9.10
C ALA A 9 5.54 7.30 -9.18
N LEU A 10 5.83 6.18 -8.53
CA LEU A 10 4.96 5.01 -8.48
C LEU A 10 3.62 5.34 -7.81
N ALA A 11 3.59 6.19 -6.77
CA ALA A 11 2.36 6.64 -6.14
C ALA A 11 1.43 7.31 -7.17
N LYS A 12 1.96 8.12 -8.09
CA LYS A 12 1.18 8.77 -9.16
C LYS A 12 0.61 7.76 -10.16
N PHE A 13 1.36 6.71 -10.50
CA PHE A 13 0.86 5.64 -11.38
C PHE A 13 -0.22 4.78 -10.71
N ALA A 14 -0.12 4.55 -9.40
CA ALA A 14 -1.09 3.77 -8.64
C ALA A 14 -2.29 4.62 -8.14
N SER A 15 -2.20 5.94 -8.23
CA SER A 15 -3.22 6.89 -7.75
C SER A 15 -4.56 6.72 -8.48
N PRO A 16 -5.72 6.91 -7.82
CA PRO A 16 -7.03 6.76 -8.46
C PRO A 16 -7.29 7.76 -9.60
N GLU A 17 -6.51 8.85 -9.69
CA GLU A 17 -6.54 9.81 -10.80
C GLU A 17 -5.94 9.23 -12.09
N ASN A 18 -5.19 8.13 -12.01
CA ASN A 18 -4.66 7.44 -13.18
C ASN A 18 -5.65 6.37 -13.66
N PHE A 19 -6.03 6.43 -14.93
CA PHE A 19 -6.96 5.48 -15.55
C PHE A 19 -6.48 4.01 -15.44
N LEU A 20 -5.16 3.79 -15.51
CA LEU A 20 -4.54 2.46 -15.44
C LEU A 20 -4.03 2.11 -14.03
N CYS A 21 -4.56 2.76 -12.99
CA CYS A 21 -4.08 2.59 -11.62
C CYS A 21 -4.09 1.13 -11.15
N ARG A 22 -5.06 0.31 -11.59
CA ARG A 22 -5.16 -1.10 -11.20
C ARG A 22 -4.11 -1.94 -11.89
N GLU A 23 -3.89 -1.72 -13.17
CA GLU A 23 -2.87 -2.37 -14.00
C GLU A 23 -1.47 -2.04 -13.48
N HIS A 24 -1.20 -0.75 -13.23
CA HIS A 24 0.06 -0.30 -12.64
C HIS A 24 0.29 -0.87 -11.25
N SER A 25 -0.73 -0.90 -10.39
CA SER A 25 -0.59 -1.48 -9.05
C SER A 25 -0.24 -2.96 -9.10
N LYS A 26 -0.87 -3.73 -9.99
CA LYS A 26 -0.52 -5.15 -10.20
C LYS A 26 0.92 -5.30 -10.70
N ALA A 27 1.30 -4.55 -11.72
CA ALA A 27 2.66 -4.58 -12.27
C ALA A 27 3.70 -4.28 -11.20
N ILE A 28 3.50 -3.26 -10.36
CA ILE A 28 4.41 -2.94 -9.25
C ILE A 28 4.60 -4.15 -8.32
N ILE A 29 3.50 -4.85 -7.99
CA ILE A 29 3.58 -6.02 -7.10
C ILE A 29 4.26 -7.21 -7.81
N GLU A 30 3.93 -7.46 -9.08
CA GLU A 30 4.52 -8.53 -9.92
C GLU A 30 6.03 -8.33 -10.14
N PHE A 31 6.48 -7.08 -10.27
CA PHE A 31 7.89 -6.72 -10.35
C PHE A 31 8.57 -6.58 -8.97
N ASN A 32 8.02 -7.20 -7.92
CA ASN A 32 8.58 -7.23 -6.56
C ASN A 32 8.80 -5.85 -5.92
N GLY A 33 7.90 -4.89 -6.20
CA GLY A 33 7.97 -3.54 -5.62
C GLY A 33 7.56 -3.46 -4.15
N VAL A 34 6.83 -4.45 -3.61
CA VAL A 34 6.30 -4.39 -2.23
C VAL A 34 7.41 -4.52 -1.17
N PRO A 35 8.35 -5.47 -1.22
CA PRO A 35 9.43 -5.57 -0.22
C PRO A 35 10.29 -4.30 -0.06
N PRO A 36 10.80 -3.63 -1.11
CA PRO A 36 11.53 -2.38 -0.94
C PRO A 36 10.65 -1.26 -0.38
N LEU A 37 9.39 -1.18 -0.79
CA LEU A 37 8.44 -0.20 -0.25
C LEU A 37 8.18 -0.41 1.26
N MET A 38 8.03 -1.65 1.70
CA MET A 38 7.86 -1.98 3.12
C MET A 38 9.07 -1.55 3.96
N ARG A 39 10.29 -1.66 3.41
CA ARG A 39 11.50 -1.16 4.09
C ARG A 39 11.49 0.36 4.24
N LEU A 40 11.01 1.10 3.24
CA LEU A 40 10.84 2.56 3.34
C LEU A 40 9.80 2.91 4.40
N VAL A 41 8.65 2.24 4.39
CA VAL A 41 7.57 2.49 5.36
C VAL A 41 8.02 2.24 6.80
N GLN A 42 8.86 1.23 7.02
CA GLN A 42 9.35 0.83 8.35
C GLN A 42 10.66 1.52 8.77
N ALA A 43 11.22 2.39 7.92
CA ALA A 43 12.48 3.07 8.23
C ALA A 43 12.29 4.00 9.44
N LYS A 44 13.19 3.88 10.43
CA LYS A 44 13.08 4.57 11.72
C LYS A 44 13.26 6.10 11.63
N GLU A 45 13.83 6.61 10.54
CA GLU A 45 14.20 8.02 10.42
C GLU A 45 13.05 8.94 10.03
N ARG A 46 12.00 8.41 9.39
CA ARG A 46 10.64 8.95 9.23
C ARG A 46 9.95 8.16 8.10
N THR A 47 8.78 7.61 8.38
CA THR A 47 7.89 7.13 7.32
C THR A 47 7.36 8.34 6.54
N HIS A 48 7.58 8.39 5.23
CA HIS A 48 7.04 9.46 4.42
C HIS A 48 5.57 9.20 4.03
N ALA A 49 4.77 10.27 3.97
CA ALA A 49 3.35 10.17 3.62
C ALA A 49 3.13 9.56 2.21
N HIS A 50 4.07 9.78 1.28
CA HIS A 50 4.01 9.21 -0.06
C HIS A 50 4.26 7.70 -0.08
N ASP A 51 5.11 7.16 0.80
CA ASP A 51 5.34 5.71 0.90
C ASP A 51 4.08 5.01 1.42
N LEU A 52 3.45 5.57 2.45
CA LEU A 52 2.17 5.09 2.96
C LEU A 52 1.06 5.23 1.93
N ALA A 53 1.01 6.33 1.19
CA ALA A 53 0.01 6.53 0.14
C ALA A 53 0.15 5.48 -0.96
N LEU A 54 1.38 5.24 -1.46
CA LEU A 54 1.66 4.18 -2.44
C LEU A 54 1.22 2.82 -1.90
N LEU A 55 1.61 2.46 -0.66
CA LEU A 55 1.24 1.19 -0.05
C LEU A 55 -0.29 1.02 0.06
N CYS A 56 -1.00 2.10 0.39
CA CYS A 56 -2.46 2.10 0.42
C CYS A 56 -3.08 1.95 -0.97
N TYR A 57 -2.53 2.61 -2.00
CA TYR A 57 -3.04 2.47 -3.37
C TYR A 57 -2.86 1.04 -3.89
N LEU A 58 -1.69 0.42 -3.66
CA LEU A 58 -1.47 -0.99 -4.00
C LEU A 58 -2.52 -1.90 -3.33
N ALA A 59 -2.78 -1.69 -2.04
CA ALA A 59 -3.79 -2.44 -1.29
C ALA A 59 -5.22 -2.19 -1.79
N ILE A 60 -5.58 -0.96 -2.14
CA ILE A 60 -6.92 -0.63 -2.64
C ILE A 60 -7.16 -1.25 -4.02
N ASN A 61 -6.15 -1.19 -4.90
CA ASN A 61 -6.27 -1.55 -6.30
C ASN A 61 -6.10 -3.05 -6.56
N ALA A 62 -5.28 -3.73 -5.74
CA ALA A 62 -4.88 -5.12 -5.92
C ALA A 62 -4.94 -5.94 -4.61
N SER A 63 -5.94 -5.70 -3.76
CA SER A 63 -6.06 -6.29 -2.40
C SER A 63 -6.10 -7.82 -2.35
N ASN A 64 -6.40 -8.51 -3.45
CA ASN A 64 -6.37 -9.97 -3.53
C ASN A 64 -5.01 -10.54 -3.98
N HIS A 65 -4.02 -9.69 -4.24
CA HIS A 65 -2.73 -10.11 -4.74
C HIS A 65 -1.87 -10.70 -3.62
N GLN A 66 -1.39 -11.93 -3.81
CA GLN A 66 -0.66 -12.70 -2.78
C GLN A 66 0.60 -11.98 -2.27
N GLY A 67 1.27 -11.20 -3.13
CA GLY A 67 2.43 -10.39 -2.73
C GLY A 67 2.16 -9.41 -1.57
N LEU A 68 0.93 -8.92 -1.43
CA LEU A 68 0.54 -8.04 -0.31
C LEU A 68 0.38 -8.82 1.01
N GLU A 69 -0.15 -10.04 0.92
CA GLU A 69 -0.30 -10.93 2.08
C GLU A 69 1.07 -11.41 2.57
N GLN A 70 1.91 -11.88 1.66
CA GLN A 70 3.28 -12.34 1.98
C GLN A 70 4.12 -11.25 2.65
N ALA A 71 3.98 -10.01 2.19
CA ALA A 71 4.67 -8.86 2.76
C ALA A 71 4.01 -8.30 4.03
N LYS A 72 2.92 -8.90 4.52
CA LYS A 72 2.18 -8.49 5.72
C LYS A 72 1.72 -7.03 5.68
N VAL A 73 1.26 -6.56 4.52
CA VAL A 73 0.87 -5.15 4.30
C VAL A 73 -0.24 -4.70 5.26
N ALA A 74 -1.24 -5.56 5.54
CA ALA A 74 -2.33 -5.23 6.46
C ALA A 74 -1.82 -4.83 7.85
N ALA A 75 -0.92 -5.63 8.43
CA ALA A 75 -0.35 -5.36 9.75
C ALA A 75 0.50 -4.08 9.77
N ALA A 76 1.22 -3.79 8.68
CA ALA A 76 1.99 -2.56 8.56
C ALA A 76 1.09 -1.31 8.49
N LEU A 77 -0.04 -1.39 7.78
CA LEU A 77 -1.00 -0.29 7.70
C LEU A 77 -1.74 -0.08 9.04
N GLU A 78 -2.09 -1.16 9.75
CA GLU A 78 -2.67 -1.07 11.10
C GLU A 78 -1.70 -0.41 12.10
N ALA A 79 -0.42 -0.77 12.05
CA ALA A 79 0.61 -0.12 12.85
C ALA A 79 0.78 1.37 12.47
N ALA A 80 0.75 1.68 11.17
CA ALA A 80 0.82 3.06 10.68
C ALA A 80 -0.39 3.90 11.12
N GLU A 81 -1.59 3.34 11.13
CA GLU A 81 -2.80 4.04 11.56
C GLU A 81 -2.69 4.59 12.99
N GLY A 82 -2.03 3.85 13.88
CA GLY A 82 -1.83 4.25 15.28
C GLY A 82 -0.80 5.36 15.51
N ILE A 83 0.06 5.64 14.52
CA ILE A 83 1.14 6.64 14.63
C ILE A 83 0.94 7.87 13.74
N VAL A 84 0.06 7.80 12.74
CA VAL A 84 -0.23 8.93 11.85
C VAL A 84 -0.96 10.04 12.61
N SER A 85 -0.48 11.28 12.44
CA SER A 85 -1.04 12.46 13.08
C SER A 85 -2.53 12.64 12.78
N PRO A 86 -3.37 13.01 13.78
CA PRO A 86 -4.78 13.31 13.56
C PRO A 86 -5.04 14.40 12.51
N GLN A 87 -4.07 15.29 12.27
CA GLN A 87 -4.17 16.38 11.29
C GLN A 87 -4.05 15.87 9.84
N GLN A 88 -3.48 14.67 9.62
CA GLN A 88 -3.36 14.06 8.29
C GLN A 88 -4.61 13.27 7.93
N VAL A 89 -5.76 13.94 7.93
CA VAL A 89 -7.10 13.33 7.76
C VAL A 89 -7.18 12.45 6.51
N HIS A 90 -6.75 12.98 5.36
CA HIS A 90 -6.78 12.24 4.10
C HIS A 90 -5.90 10.98 4.12
N LEU A 91 -4.74 11.02 4.75
CA LEU A 91 -3.87 9.84 4.84
C LEU A 91 -4.51 8.77 5.74
N ARG A 92 -5.13 9.17 6.85
CA ARG A 92 -5.85 8.25 7.75
C ARG A 92 -7.04 7.59 7.06
N GLU A 93 -7.82 8.35 6.29
CA GLU A 93 -8.94 7.83 5.49
C GLU A 93 -8.44 6.81 4.46
N LEU A 94 -7.31 7.12 3.81
CA LEU A 94 -6.69 6.25 2.81
C LEU A 94 -6.20 4.93 3.43
N ILE A 95 -5.52 4.99 4.59
CA ILE A 95 -5.09 3.81 5.36
C ILE A 95 -6.29 2.96 5.77
N ASN A 96 -7.34 3.58 6.31
CA ASN A 96 -8.57 2.90 6.70
C ASN A 96 -9.22 2.15 5.52
N LYS A 97 -9.30 2.82 4.36
CA LYS A 97 -9.85 2.23 3.13
C LYS A 97 -9.02 1.03 2.67
N ALA A 98 -7.68 1.14 2.74
CA ALA A 98 -6.76 0.06 2.39
C ALA A 98 -6.90 -1.16 3.32
N ILE A 99 -6.91 -0.95 4.65
CA ILE A 99 -7.10 -2.01 5.66
C ILE A 99 -8.43 -2.73 5.43
N ARG A 100 -9.53 -1.98 5.23
CA ARG A 100 -10.85 -2.56 4.93
C ARG A 100 -10.82 -3.45 3.69
N ARG A 101 -10.18 -3.01 2.60
CA ARG A 101 -10.06 -3.79 1.35
C ARG A 101 -9.29 -5.09 1.56
N LEU A 102 -8.14 -5.05 2.24
CA LEU A 102 -7.34 -6.24 2.53
C LEU A 102 -8.12 -7.25 3.40
N ASN A 103 -8.81 -6.76 4.43
CA ASN A 103 -9.59 -7.62 5.33
C ASN A 103 -10.80 -8.28 4.68
N LEU A 104 -11.41 -7.64 3.67
CA LEU A 104 -12.48 -8.27 2.89
C LEU A 104 -11.98 -9.52 2.15
N TYR A 105 -10.78 -9.48 1.56
CA TYR A 105 -10.23 -10.62 0.83
C TYR A 105 -9.67 -11.70 1.76
N ARG A 106 -9.07 -11.35 2.89
CA ARG A 106 -8.60 -12.33 3.88
C ARG A 106 -9.73 -13.20 4.44
N ARG A 107 -10.96 -12.69 4.44
CA ARG A 107 -12.16 -13.39 4.91
C ARG A 107 -12.83 -14.24 3.84
N GLN A 108 -12.45 -14.10 2.57
CA GLN A 108 -12.99 -14.96 1.52
C GLN A 108 -12.29 -16.32 1.58
N PRO A 109 -13.02 -17.44 1.59
CA PRO A 109 -12.39 -18.74 1.47
C PRO A 109 -11.60 -18.78 0.17
N SER A 110 -10.29 -19.08 0.25
CA SER A 110 -9.48 -19.20 -0.96
C SER A 110 -10.15 -20.22 -1.89
N PRO A 111 -10.28 -19.96 -3.20
CA PRO A 111 -10.78 -20.98 -4.11
C PRO A 111 -9.87 -22.19 -3.98
N ARG A 112 -10.45 -23.34 -3.60
CA ARG A 112 -9.73 -24.62 -3.51
C ARG A 112 -9.05 -24.85 -4.86
N LYS A 113 -7.72 -24.85 -4.88
CA LYS A 113 -6.93 -25.35 -6.02
C LYS A 113 -7.12 -26.86 -6.14
#